data_AF-A0A7X7IJM0-F1
#
_entry.id   AF-A0A7X7IJM0-F1
#
_cell.length_a   1.000
_cell.length_b   1.000
_cell.length_c   1.000
_cell.angle_alpha   90.00
_cell.angle_beta   90.00
_cell.angle_gamma   90.00
#
_symmetry.space_group_name_H-M   'P 1'
#
loop_
_entity.id
_entity.type
_entity.pdbx_description
1 polymer ?
#
loop_
_entity_poly.entity_id
_entity_poly.type
_entity_poly.pdbx_seq_one_letter_code
_entity_poly.pdbx_strand_id
1 'polypeptide(L)'
;MRQTMSFLVCLILMAGCSETLGPNRIPPGSTITFSLPPDEVFRSAARVVEETYRIDSVDRDRGIIRAVPMEYTAKESIASMSDVLVQSNHTFRRVLTLQVRSISDNQVSVSARADLQRLDTTPIAAFANQRQGDDRPAEQRNAGVITDRERAEVWTSIRRDYAAEQEILDKIRQLVKENSL
;
A
#
# COMPACT_ATOMS: atom_id res chain seq x y z
N MET A 1 -27.52 -26.21 54.22
CA MET A 1 -26.56 -25.09 54.16
C MET A 1 -25.32 -25.57 53.43
N ARG A 2 -24.83 -24.77 52.46
CA ARG A 2 -23.67 -24.96 51.54
C ARG A 2 -23.94 -25.70 50.21
N GLN A 3 -23.96 -24.91 49.14
CA GLN A 3 -23.48 -25.24 47.77
C GLN A 3 -23.32 -23.89 47.04
N THR A 4 -22.15 -23.26 47.15
CA THR A 4 -21.13 -23.15 46.08
C THR A 4 -21.66 -22.58 44.75
N MET A 5 -21.70 -21.24 44.73
CA MET A 5 -21.20 -20.34 43.68
C MET A 5 -20.52 -21.03 42.48
N SER A 6 -21.05 -20.81 41.28
CA SER A 6 -20.31 -21.00 40.03
C SER A 6 -20.68 -19.87 39.06
N PHE A 7 -19.94 -18.77 39.19
CA PHE A 7 -19.96 -17.65 38.24
C PHE A 7 -19.12 -18.08 37.02
N LEU A 8 -19.79 -18.47 35.94
CA LEU A 8 -19.15 -18.72 34.65
C LEU A 8 -18.91 -17.36 33.96
N VAL A 9 -17.75 -16.77 34.21
CA VAL A 9 -17.26 -15.59 33.46
C VAL A 9 -16.81 -16.09 32.08
N CYS A 10 -17.63 -15.85 31.07
CA CYS A 10 -17.28 -16.08 29.67
C CYS A 10 -16.42 -14.90 29.19
N LEU A 11 -15.11 -15.03 29.33
CA LEU A 11 -14.12 -14.07 28.86
C LEU A 11 -14.01 -14.22 27.33
N ILE A 12 -14.79 -13.43 26.58
CA ILE A 12 -14.64 -13.31 25.13
C ILE A 12 -13.35 -12.52 24.87
N LEU A 13 -12.26 -13.24 24.70
CA LEU A 13 -11.04 -12.72 24.07
C LEU A 13 -11.39 -12.37 22.63
N MET A 14 -11.65 -11.08 22.39
CA MET A 14 -11.53 -10.46 21.08
C MET A 14 -10.08 -10.64 20.61
N ALA A 15 -9.83 -11.78 19.97
CA ALA A 15 -8.65 -11.97 19.15
C ALA A 15 -8.73 -10.92 18.02
N GLY A 16 -8.06 -9.78 18.24
CA GLY A 16 -7.71 -8.88 17.16
C GLY A 16 -6.78 -9.64 16.22
N CYS A 17 -7.37 -10.28 15.20
CA CYS A 17 -6.64 -10.83 14.07
C CYS A 17 -6.02 -9.66 13.27
N SER A 18 -4.94 -9.09 13.80
CA SER A 18 -3.95 -8.46 12.94
C SER A 18 -3.20 -9.60 12.26
N GLU A 19 -3.75 -10.12 11.17
CA GLU A 19 -2.99 -10.96 10.26
C GLU A 19 -1.86 -10.07 9.73
N THR A 20 -0.71 -10.18 10.41
CA THR A 20 0.54 -9.64 9.92
C THR A 20 0.86 -10.48 8.68
N LEU A 21 0.43 -9.99 7.51
CA LEU A 21 0.79 -10.58 6.23
C LEU A 21 2.32 -10.69 6.23
N GLY A 22 2.83 -11.92 6.23
CA GLY A 22 4.27 -12.14 6.14
C GLY A 22 4.84 -11.39 4.93
N PRO A 23 6.14 -11.07 4.92
CA PRO A 23 6.77 -10.13 3.96
C PRO A 23 6.58 -10.48 2.47
N ASN A 24 6.06 -11.68 2.16
CA ASN A 24 5.82 -12.19 0.81
C ASN A 24 4.34 -12.38 0.44
N ARG A 25 3.37 -12.06 1.29
CA ARG A 25 1.95 -12.13 0.89
C ARG A 25 1.53 -10.80 0.25
N ILE A 26 1.07 -10.88 -1.01
CA ILE A 26 0.46 -9.74 -1.69
C ILE A 26 -0.94 -9.55 -1.09
N PRO A 27 -1.31 -8.32 -0.69
CA PRO A 27 -2.68 -8.02 -0.26
C PRO A 27 -3.68 -8.39 -1.38
N PRO A 28 -4.89 -8.86 -1.04
CA PRO A 28 -5.87 -9.22 -2.05
C PRO A 28 -6.20 -8.01 -2.97
N GLY A 29 -6.10 -8.26 -4.27
CA GLY A 29 -6.38 -7.31 -5.35
C GLY A 29 -7.67 -7.66 -6.10
N SER A 30 -7.99 -6.89 -7.13
CA SER A 30 -9.09 -7.21 -8.04
C SER A 30 -8.62 -8.35 -8.93
N THR A 31 -9.50 -9.29 -9.26
CA THR A 31 -9.08 -10.55 -9.88
C THR A 31 -9.89 -10.85 -11.13
N ILE A 32 -9.23 -11.35 -12.17
CA ILE A 32 -9.84 -11.92 -13.37
C ILE A 32 -9.20 -13.28 -13.66
N THR A 33 -9.88 -14.09 -14.47
CA THR A 33 -9.42 -15.43 -14.87
C THR A 33 -9.32 -15.53 -16.39
N PHE A 34 -8.34 -16.26 -16.86
CA PHE A 34 -8.08 -16.55 -18.27
C PHE A 34 -8.05 -18.06 -18.50
N SER A 35 -8.48 -18.49 -19.69
CA SER A 35 -8.40 -19.88 -20.14
C SER A 35 -7.23 -20.07 -21.13
N LEU A 36 -6.01 -19.77 -20.66
CA LEU A 36 -4.78 -19.80 -21.45
C LEU A 36 -3.61 -20.31 -20.60
N PRO A 37 -2.48 -20.69 -21.22
CA PRO A 37 -1.28 -21.08 -20.49
C PRO A 37 -0.74 -19.95 -19.59
N PRO A 38 -0.22 -20.27 -18.37
CA PRO A 38 0.35 -19.29 -17.44
C PRO A 38 1.39 -18.36 -18.05
N ASP A 39 2.28 -18.88 -18.88
CA ASP A 39 3.36 -18.11 -19.48
C ASP A 39 2.87 -17.02 -20.43
N GLU A 40 1.80 -17.28 -21.17
CA GLU A 40 1.23 -16.32 -22.11
C GLU A 40 0.55 -15.15 -21.39
N VAL A 41 -0.23 -15.49 -20.36
CA VAL A 41 -0.90 -14.50 -19.50
C VAL A 41 0.14 -13.69 -18.73
N PHE A 42 1.19 -14.33 -18.20
CA PHE A 42 2.27 -13.64 -17.48
C PHE A 42 3.03 -12.66 -18.38
N ARG A 43 3.40 -13.06 -19.60
CA ARG A 43 4.06 -12.16 -20.56
C ARG A 43 3.18 -10.97 -20.91
N SER A 44 1.89 -11.20 -21.14
CA SER A 44 0.93 -10.14 -21.43
C SER A 44 0.77 -9.19 -20.24
N ALA A 45 0.70 -9.72 -19.02
CA ALA A 45 0.64 -8.92 -17.80
C ALA A 45 1.90 -8.06 -17.61
N ALA A 46 3.09 -8.62 -17.79
CA ALA A 46 4.34 -7.87 -17.70
C ALA A 46 4.39 -6.73 -18.71
N ARG A 47 4.01 -7.00 -19.97
CA ARG A 47 3.98 -5.97 -21.02
C ARG A 47 3.03 -4.82 -20.70
N VAL A 48 1.82 -5.10 -20.22
CA VAL A 48 0.86 -4.04 -19.81
C VAL A 48 1.43 -3.20 -18.67
N VAL A 49 2.13 -3.83 -17.72
CA VAL A 49 2.81 -3.09 -16.65
C VAL A 49 3.91 -2.22 -17.23
N GLU A 50 4.77 -2.72 -18.11
CA GLU A 50 5.85 -1.92 -18.74
C GLU A 50 5.30 -0.73 -19.54
N GLU A 51 4.16 -0.88 -20.20
CA GLU A 51 3.53 0.18 -20.98
C GLU A 51 2.89 1.27 -20.09
N THR A 52 2.51 0.94 -18.85
CA THR A 52 1.83 1.90 -17.94
C THR A 52 2.71 2.39 -16.79
N TYR A 53 3.67 1.58 -16.34
CA TYR A 53 4.54 1.77 -15.18
C TYR A 53 5.97 1.35 -15.50
N ARG A 54 6.94 1.89 -14.76
CA ARG A 54 8.26 1.27 -14.70
C ARG A 54 8.19 0.03 -13.81
N ILE A 55 8.73 -1.09 -14.27
CA ILE A 55 8.85 -2.30 -13.43
C ILE A 55 9.94 -2.10 -12.38
N ASP A 56 9.64 -2.48 -11.14
CA ASP A 56 10.59 -2.55 -10.03
C ASP A 56 11.22 -3.95 -9.94
N SER A 57 10.38 -4.97 -9.90
CA SER A 57 10.82 -6.36 -9.79
C SER A 57 9.83 -7.34 -10.40
N VAL A 58 10.37 -8.45 -10.89
CA VAL A 58 9.62 -9.57 -11.48
C VAL A 58 10.09 -10.86 -10.82
N ASP A 59 9.19 -11.56 -10.16
CA ASP A 59 9.40 -12.89 -9.59
C ASP A 59 8.53 -13.88 -10.36
N ARG A 60 9.13 -14.53 -11.36
CA ARG A 60 8.42 -15.46 -12.25
C ARG A 60 7.95 -16.71 -11.51
N ASP A 61 8.73 -17.21 -10.56
CA ASP A 61 8.41 -18.43 -9.81
C ASP A 61 7.14 -18.26 -8.97
N ARG A 62 6.92 -17.05 -8.44
CA ARG A 62 5.71 -16.72 -7.67
C ARG A 62 4.64 -16.01 -8.50
N GLY A 63 4.92 -15.74 -9.77
CA GLY A 63 4.06 -14.98 -10.66
C GLY A 63 3.82 -13.54 -10.21
N ILE A 64 4.79 -12.90 -9.55
CA ILE A 64 4.64 -11.55 -8.98
C ILE A 64 5.33 -10.52 -9.88
N ILE A 65 4.63 -9.42 -10.16
CA ILE A 65 5.20 -8.24 -10.83
C ILE A 65 4.94 -7.03 -9.93
N ARG A 66 5.99 -6.29 -9.58
CA ARG A 66 5.90 -5.05 -8.80
C ARG A 66 6.31 -3.88 -9.67
N ALA A 67 5.50 -2.82 -9.63
CA ALA A 67 5.82 -1.57 -10.29
C ALA A 67 6.55 -0.63 -9.34
N VAL A 68 7.39 0.24 -9.92
CA VAL A 68 7.91 1.41 -9.22
C VAL A 68 6.74 2.34 -8.90
N PRO A 69 6.67 2.88 -7.67
CA PRO A 69 5.63 3.83 -7.31
C PRO A 69 5.60 5.04 -8.25
N MET A 70 4.42 5.40 -8.74
CA MET A 70 4.22 6.60 -9.55
C MET A 70 3.80 7.76 -8.65
N GLU A 71 4.64 8.78 -8.54
CA GLU A 71 4.37 9.96 -7.72
C GLU A 71 3.69 11.07 -8.52
N TYR A 72 2.78 11.79 -7.89
CA TYR A 72 2.11 12.95 -8.47
C TYR A 72 1.64 13.91 -7.38
N THR A 73 1.60 15.20 -7.71
CA THR A 73 1.10 16.25 -6.82
C THR A 73 -0.33 16.60 -7.20
N ALA A 74 -1.26 16.52 -6.26
CA ALA A 74 -2.66 16.90 -6.47
C ALA A 74 -3.09 17.96 -5.46
N LYS A 75 -3.97 18.88 -5.89
CA LYS A 75 -4.59 19.92 -5.05
C LYS A 75 -5.87 19.44 -4.34
N GLU A 76 -6.22 18.17 -4.45
CA GLU A 76 -7.48 17.66 -3.91
C GLU A 76 -7.48 17.66 -2.38
N SER A 77 -8.57 18.18 -1.80
CA SER A 77 -8.92 18.09 -0.39
C SER A 77 -9.34 16.65 -0.05
N ILE A 78 -8.40 15.71 -0.07
CA ILE A 78 -8.62 14.37 0.51
C ILE A 78 -8.32 14.48 2.01
N ALA A 79 -9.20 15.18 2.71
CA ALA A 79 -9.01 15.63 4.07
C ALA A 79 -10.11 15.07 4.96
N SER A 80 -9.72 14.38 6.04
CA SER A 80 -10.57 14.29 7.22
C SER A 80 -10.92 15.71 7.68
N MET A 81 -11.99 15.91 8.45
CA MET A 81 -12.45 17.24 8.90
C MET A 81 -11.37 18.12 9.56
N SER A 82 -10.21 17.56 9.93
CA SER A 82 -9.05 18.27 10.47
C SER A 82 -8.18 18.98 9.41
N ASP A 83 -8.15 18.52 8.16
CA ASP A 83 -7.22 18.99 7.10
C ASP A 83 -7.82 20.13 6.24
N VAL A 84 -9.07 20.53 6.47
CA VAL A 84 -9.79 21.55 5.67
C VAL A 84 -9.20 22.97 5.82
N LEU A 85 -8.37 23.21 6.84
CA LEU A 85 -7.82 24.54 7.14
C LEU A 85 -6.52 24.87 6.40
N VAL A 86 -5.90 23.92 5.70
CA VAL A 86 -4.65 24.15 4.95
C VAL A 86 -4.83 23.62 3.53
N GLN A 87 -4.93 24.53 2.55
CA GLN A 87 -4.78 24.21 1.13
C GLN A 87 -3.32 23.85 0.85
N SER A 88 -2.84 22.73 1.40
CA SER A 88 -1.49 22.22 1.13
C SER A 88 -1.50 21.37 -0.13
N ASN A 89 -0.51 21.58 -1.00
CA ASN A 89 -0.21 20.65 -2.08
C ASN A 89 0.24 19.33 -1.42
N HIS A 90 -0.54 18.26 -1.59
CA HIS A 90 -0.16 16.94 -1.10
C HIS A 90 0.51 16.15 -2.23
N THR A 91 1.65 15.53 -1.91
CA THR A 91 2.27 14.55 -2.80
C THR A 91 1.65 13.19 -2.53
N PHE A 92 1.21 12.55 -3.59
CA PHE A 92 0.67 11.21 -3.58
C PHE A 92 1.57 10.29 -4.40
N ARG A 93 1.47 8.99 -4.14
CA ARG A 93 2.00 7.98 -5.04
C ARG A 93 1.07 6.79 -5.14
N ARG A 94 1.04 6.17 -6.31
CA ARG A 94 0.34 4.91 -6.54
C ARG A 94 1.34 3.76 -6.57
N VAL A 95 1.06 2.71 -5.81
CA VAL A 95 1.85 1.48 -5.75
C VAL A 95 1.04 0.35 -6.38
N LEU A 96 1.56 -0.26 -7.46
CA LEU A 96 0.91 -1.38 -8.14
C LEU A 96 1.68 -2.68 -7.89
N THR A 97 0.95 -3.75 -7.56
CA THR A 97 1.47 -5.12 -7.53
C THR A 97 0.48 -6.04 -8.24
N LEU A 98 1.00 -6.90 -9.12
CA LEU A 98 0.25 -7.94 -9.80
C LEU A 98 0.70 -9.32 -9.32
N GLN A 99 -0.25 -10.24 -9.23
CA GLN A 99 -0.02 -11.65 -9.03
C GLN A 99 -0.73 -12.46 -10.11
N VAL A 100 0.03 -13.26 -10.84
CA VAL A 100 -0.44 -14.25 -11.80
C VAL A 100 -0.30 -15.62 -11.15
N ARG A 101 -1.39 -16.35 -11.01
CA ARG A 101 -1.41 -17.66 -10.36
C ARG A 101 -2.05 -18.68 -11.29
N SER A 102 -1.33 -19.76 -11.57
CA SER A 102 -1.91 -20.91 -12.25
C SER A 102 -2.95 -21.58 -11.35
N ILE A 103 -4.15 -21.81 -11.88
CA ILE A 103 -5.19 -22.66 -11.27
C ILE A 103 -5.06 -24.07 -11.85
N SER A 104 -4.85 -24.16 -13.17
CA SER A 104 -4.58 -25.39 -13.92
C SER A 104 -3.73 -25.06 -15.15
N ASP A 105 -3.30 -26.08 -15.91
CA ASP A 105 -2.41 -25.90 -17.08
C ASP A 105 -2.92 -24.88 -18.11
N ASN A 106 -4.24 -24.75 -18.25
CA ASN A 106 -4.89 -23.82 -19.15
C ASN A 106 -5.82 -22.83 -18.42
N GLN A 107 -5.64 -22.62 -17.11
CA GLN A 107 -6.45 -21.66 -16.38
C GLN A 107 -5.60 -20.85 -15.41
N VAL A 108 -5.67 -19.53 -15.54
CA VAL A 108 -4.81 -18.60 -14.83
C VAL A 108 -5.64 -17.50 -14.19
N SER A 109 -5.38 -17.22 -12.92
CA SER A 109 -5.93 -16.07 -12.22
C SER A 109 -4.92 -14.94 -12.20
N VAL A 110 -5.34 -13.73 -12.54
CA VAL A 110 -4.54 -12.51 -12.42
C VAL A 110 -5.21 -11.59 -11.41
N SER A 111 -4.46 -11.24 -10.35
CA SER A 111 -4.89 -10.30 -9.31
C SER A 111 -4.04 -9.03 -9.36
N ALA A 112 -4.68 -7.86 -9.44
CA ALA A 112 -4.03 -6.55 -9.40
C ALA A 112 -4.39 -5.81 -8.12
N ARG A 113 -3.39 -5.33 -7.39
CA ARG A 113 -3.54 -4.48 -6.21
C ARG A 113 -2.90 -3.13 -6.47
N ALA A 114 -3.70 -2.06 -6.39
CA ALA A 114 -3.21 -0.69 -6.47
C ALA A 114 -3.57 0.06 -5.17
N ASP A 115 -2.57 0.65 -4.52
CA ASP A 115 -2.74 1.43 -3.30
C ASP A 115 -2.29 2.87 -3.54
N LEU A 116 -3.13 3.81 -3.10
CA LEU A 116 -2.83 5.23 -3.07
C LEU A 116 -2.23 5.60 -1.72
N GLN A 117 -1.03 6.17 -1.74
CA GLN A 117 -0.31 6.59 -0.55
C GLN A 117 -0.10 8.11 -0.57
N ARG A 118 -0.17 8.74 0.62
CA ARG A 118 0.15 10.15 0.84
C ARG A 118 1.55 10.27 1.41
N LEU A 119 2.31 11.28 0.99
CA LEU A 119 3.51 11.68 1.70
C LEU A 119 3.09 12.48 2.94
N ASP A 120 3.28 11.90 4.12
CA ASP A 120 3.10 12.59 5.39
C ASP A 120 4.43 13.23 5.79
N THR A 121 4.51 14.55 5.66
CA THR A 121 5.63 15.33 6.19
C THR A 121 5.30 15.69 7.63
N THR A 122 5.65 14.85 8.60
CA THR A 122 5.49 15.22 10.01
C THR A 122 6.50 16.32 10.33
N PRO A 123 6.09 17.53 10.77
CA PRO A 123 7.03 18.47 11.34
C PRO A 123 7.51 17.92 12.69
N ILE A 124 8.71 17.33 12.71
CA ILE A 124 9.38 16.86 13.95
C ILE A 124 9.64 18.03 14.93
N ALA A 125 9.41 19.28 14.52
CA ALA A 125 9.53 20.47 15.36
C ALA A 125 8.62 20.51 16.59
N ALA A 126 7.50 19.78 16.63
CA ALA A 126 6.53 19.89 17.72
C ALA A 126 6.91 19.14 19.02
N PHE A 127 7.85 18.18 18.97
CA PHE A 127 8.21 17.37 20.14
C PHE A 127 9.58 17.70 20.76
N ALA A 128 10.33 18.65 20.19
CA ALA A 128 11.61 19.08 20.77
C ALA A 128 11.45 19.79 22.13
N ASN A 129 10.28 20.39 22.39
CA ASN A 129 10.07 21.27 23.55
C ASN A 129 9.44 20.60 24.79
N GLN A 130 9.07 19.31 24.74
CA GLN A 130 8.38 18.63 25.86
C GLN A 130 9.29 17.78 26.77
N ARG A 131 10.61 17.80 26.57
CA ARG A 131 11.56 17.01 27.39
C ARG A 131 12.44 17.82 28.37
N GLN A 132 12.27 19.14 28.48
CA GLN A 132 13.05 19.95 29.41
C GLN A 132 12.16 20.55 30.50
N GLY A 133 11.88 19.74 31.52
CA GLY A 133 11.60 20.22 32.87
C GLY A 133 12.91 20.33 33.66
N ASP A 134 13.91 21.03 33.13
CA ASP A 134 15.15 21.33 33.86
C ASP A 134 15.32 22.85 33.91
N ASP A 135 15.19 23.38 35.11
CA ASP A 135 15.14 24.80 35.45
C ASP A 135 16.57 25.37 35.43
N ARG A 136 17.14 25.53 34.23
CA ARG A 136 18.48 26.11 34.04
C ARG A 136 18.46 27.25 33.01
N PRO A 137 19.27 28.31 33.22
CA PRO A 137 19.33 29.44 32.30
C PRO A 137 19.80 28.97 30.92
N ALA A 138 19.01 29.29 29.89
CA ALA A 138 19.25 28.84 28.53
C ALA A 138 20.52 29.47 27.95
N GLU A 139 21.62 28.70 27.95
CA GLU A 139 22.70 28.91 27.00
C GLU A 139 22.12 28.67 25.60
N GLN A 140 22.12 29.71 24.75
CA GLN A 140 21.74 29.61 23.34
C GLN A 140 22.69 28.66 22.61
N ARG A 141 22.48 27.35 22.74
CA ARG A 141 23.05 26.38 21.82
C ARG A 141 22.31 26.57 20.51
N ASN A 142 23.02 27.12 19.54
CA ASN A 142 22.67 27.15 18.13
C ASN A 142 21.79 25.95 17.79
N ALA A 143 20.52 26.23 17.51
CA ALA A 143 19.59 25.25 16.99
C ALA A 143 20.24 24.65 15.75
N GLY A 144 20.80 23.45 15.91
CA GLY A 144 21.39 22.70 14.83
C GLY A 144 20.35 22.68 13.73
N VAL A 145 20.69 23.27 12.59
CA VAL A 145 19.93 23.16 11.36
C VAL A 145 19.61 21.68 11.23
N ILE A 146 18.34 21.31 11.43
CA ILE A 146 17.87 19.96 11.12
C ILE A 146 18.09 19.86 9.62
N THR A 147 19.22 19.28 9.23
CA THR A 147 19.56 19.09 7.83
C THR A 147 18.41 18.29 7.23
N ASP A 148 17.89 18.72 6.08
CA ASP A 148 16.70 18.13 5.43
C ASP A 148 16.76 16.59 5.29
N ARG A 149 17.94 15.98 5.45
CA ARG A 149 18.19 14.54 5.56
C ARG A 149 17.49 13.81 6.72
N GLU A 150 17.06 14.49 7.78
CA GLU A 150 16.37 13.84 8.92
C GLU A 150 14.85 13.85 8.80
N ARG A 151 14.30 14.43 7.74
CA ARG A 151 12.87 14.27 7.41
C ARG A 151 12.68 12.87 6.82
N ALA A 152 12.35 11.90 7.67
CA ALA A 152 11.90 10.61 7.20
C ALA A 152 10.66 10.82 6.33
N GLU A 153 10.77 10.53 5.03
CA GLU A 153 9.65 10.52 4.11
C GLU A 153 8.74 9.33 4.47
N VAL A 154 7.66 9.62 5.18
CA VAL A 154 6.69 8.60 5.59
C VAL A 154 5.57 8.58 4.56
N TRP A 155 5.38 7.43 3.91
CA TRP A 155 4.29 7.20 2.98
C TRP A 155 3.17 6.41 3.64
N THR A 156 2.02 7.04 3.83
CA THR A 156 0.87 6.44 4.49
C THR A 156 -0.15 5.98 3.46
N SER A 157 -0.56 4.71 3.54
CA SER A 157 -1.62 4.17 2.68
C SER A 157 -2.97 4.80 3.05
N ILE A 158 -3.58 5.50 2.10
CA ILE A 158 -4.86 6.19 2.30
C ILE A 158 -6.02 5.27 1.94
N ARG A 159 -5.95 4.69 0.74
CA ARG A 159 -7.02 3.88 0.16
C ARG A 159 -6.50 3.00 -0.96
N ARG A 160 -7.28 1.98 -1.27
CA ARG A 160 -7.13 1.17 -2.48
C ARG A 160 -7.68 1.92 -3.70
N ASP A 161 -6.97 1.86 -4.81
CA ASP A 161 -7.35 2.47 -6.09
C ASP A 161 -7.99 1.43 -7.01
N TYR A 162 -9.28 1.15 -6.78
CA TYR A 162 -10.04 0.17 -7.57
C TYR A 162 -10.11 0.52 -9.07
N ALA A 163 -10.12 1.81 -9.41
CA ALA A 163 -10.17 2.25 -10.80
C ALA A 163 -8.89 1.86 -11.54
N ALA A 164 -7.72 2.14 -10.94
CA ALA A 164 -6.44 1.72 -11.50
C ALA A 164 -6.29 0.20 -11.60
N GLU A 165 -6.83 -0.55 -10.64
CA GLU A 165 -6.84 -2.01 -10.72
C GLU A 165 -7.64 -2.53 -11.91
N GLN A 166 -8.89 -2.05 -12.09
CA GLN A 166 -9.72 -2.45 -13.22
C GLN A 166 -9.10 -2.05 -14.56
N GLU A 167 -8.56 -0.83 -14.66
CA GLU A 167 -7.87 -0.36 -15.86
C GLU A 167 -6.75 -1.32 -16.29
N ILE A 168 -5.91 -1.75 -15.34
CA ILE A 168 -4.82 -2.67 -15.62
C ILE A 168 -5.34 -4.04 -16.03
N LEU A 169 -6.34 -4.57 -15.33
CA LEU A 169 -6.92 -5.87 -15.65
C LEU A 169 -7.62 -5.87 -17.03
N ASP A 170 -8.27 -4.77 -17.40
CA ASP A 170 -8.90 -4.60 -18.71
C ASP A 170 -7.86 -4.50 -19.83
N LYS A 171 -6.75 -3.77 -19.62
CA LYS A 171 -5.62 -3.74 -20.56
C LYS A 171 -5.02 -5.13 -20.77
N ILE A 172 -4.81 -5.91 -19.70
CA ILE A 172 -4.33 -7.30 -19.79
C ILE A 172 -5.33 -8.13 -20.59
N ARG A 173 -6.63 -8.00 -20.29
CA ARG A 173 -7.68 -8.73 -21.01
C ARG A 173 -7.67 -8.40 -22.50
N GLN A 174 -7.51 -7.12 -22.85
CA GLN A 174 -7.45 -6.69 -24.25
C GLN A 174 -6.23 -7.28 -24.95
N LEU A 175 -5.04 -7.10 -24.38
CA LEU A 175 -3.79 -7.58 -24.99
C LEU A 175 -3.78 -9.11 -25.16
N VAL A 176 -4.31 -9.84 -24.17
CA VAL A 176 -4.45 -11.29 -24.27
C VAL A 176 -5.37 -11.67 -25.43
N LYS A 177 -6.52 -11.01 -25.59
CA LYS A 177 -7.43 -11.27 -26.71
C LYS A 177 -6.78 -11.00 -28.06
N GLU A 178 -5.96 -9.96 -28.16
CA GLU A 178 -5.25 -9.60 -29.40
C GLU A 178 -4.19 -10.64 -29.76
N ASN A 179 -3.52 -11.26 -28.77
CA ASN A 179 -2.49 -12.28 -29.01
C ASN A 179 -3.05 -13.69 -29.24
N SER A 180 -4.31 -13.96 -28.86
CA SER A 180 -4.96 -15.25 -29.05
C SER A 180 -5.76 -15.37 -30.37
N LEU A 181 -5.76 -14.33 -31.21
CA LEU A 181 -6.35 -14.30 -32.56
C LEU A 181 -5.29 -14.59 -33.62
#